data_AF-A0A841HP86-F1
#
_entry.id   AF-A0A841HP86-F1
#
_cell.length_a   1.000
_cell.length_b   1.000
_cell.length_c   1.000
_cell.angle_alpha   90.00
_cell.angle_beta   90.00
_cell.angle_gamma   90.00
#
_symmetry.space_group_name_H-M   'P 1'
#
loop_
_entity.id
_entity.type
_entity.pdbx_description
1 polymer ?
#
loop_
_entity_poly.entity_id
_entity_poly.type
_entity_poly.pdbx_seq_one_letter_code
_entity_poly.pdbx_strand_id
1 'polypeptide(L)'
;MSWLVETWTQLDLIARFGDRVMALNFDEFLLDVTSAMRRVLAQLNLPLDEGYLAGVASSPVLSQYSKAAEFAYSPQVRADVLSESRQRNADEIGRGMRWLEALAAKEAGVARILGA
;
A
#
# COMPACT_ATOMS: atom_id res chain seq x y z
N MET A 1 17.03 0.22 -3.07
CA MET A 1 16.67 -0.46 -4.33
C MET A 1 15.52 -1.46 -4.21
N SER A 2 15.17 -1.94 -3.01
CA SER A 2 14.06 -2.88 -2.82
C SER A 2 12.72 -2.39 -3.36
N TRP A 3 12.41 -1.09 -3.26
CA TRP A 3 11.18 -0.51 -3.82
C TRP A 3 10.99 -0.84 -5.31
N LEU A 4 12.01 -0.64 -6.15
CA LEU A 4 11.92 -0.93 -7.59
C LEU A 4 11.61 -2.41 -7.84
N VAL A 5 12.29 -3.31 -7.12
CA VAL A 5 12.13 -4.77 -7.28
C VAL A 5 10.74 -5.22 -6.82
N GLU A 6 10.27 -4.69 -5.69
CA GLU A 6 8.94 -5.00 -5.15
C GLU A 6 7.83 -4.47 -6.07
N THR A 7 7.92 -3.23 -6.54
CA THR A 7 6.95 -2.66 -7.48
C THR A 7 6.95 -3.40 -8.81
N TRP A 8 8.13 -3.77 -9.34
CA TRP A 8 8.20 -4.61 -10.53
C TRP A 8 7.47 -5.93 -10.30
N THR A 9 7.78 -6.61 -9.20
CA THR A 9 7.18 -7.91 -8.88
C THR A 9 5.66 -7.80 -8.77
N GLN A 10 5.14 -6.74 -8.15
CA GLN A 10 3.69 -6.51 -8.05
C GLN A 10 3.06 -6.31 -9.43
N LEU A 11 3.64 -5.46 -10.28
CA LEU A 11 3.13 -5.21 -11.63
C LEU A 11 3.19 -6.47 -12.50
N ASP A 12 4.26 -7.27 -12.39
CA ASP A 12 4.40 -8.54 -13.10
C ASP A 12 3.34 -9.56 -12.64
N LEU A 13 3.10 -9.66 -11.32
CA LEU A 13 2.06 -10.52 -10.78
C LEU A 13 0.66 -10.10 -11.27
N ILE A 14 0.35 -8.81 -11.24
CA ILE A 14 -0.94 -8.30 -11.75
C ILE A 14 -1.07 -8.62 -13.25
N ALA A 15 -0.04 -8.36 -14.05
CA ALA A 15 -0.08 -8.63 -15.48
C ALA A 15 -0.22 -10.14 -15.80
N ARG A 16 0.45 -11.00 -15.02
CA ARG A 16 0.47 -12.45 -15.25
C ARG A 16 -0.79 -13.16 -14.76
N PHE A 17 -1.35 -12.70 -13.65
CA PHE A 17 -2.43 -13.39 -12.96
C PHE A 17 -3.78 -12.68 -13.06
N GLY A 18 -3.82 -11.44 -13.55
CA GLY A 18 -5.02 -10.66 -13.81
C GLY A 18 -5.93 -10.64 -12.59
N ASP A 19 -7.20 -11.00 -12.80
CA ASP A 19 -8.25 -11.06 -11.77
C ASP A 19 -7.97 -12.03 -10.63
N ARG A 20 -6.88 -12.80 -10.63
CA ARG A 20 -6.47 -13.60 -9.45
C ARG A 20 -5.63 -12.82 -8.45
N VAL A 21 -5.14 -11.63 -8.81
CA VAL A 21 -4.35 -10.77 -7.94
C VAL A 21 -5.11 -9.46 -7.73
N MET A 22 -5.41 -9.16 -6.47
CA MET A 22 -6.01 -7.89 -6.08
C MET A 22 -4.94 -6.98 -5.48
N ALA A 23 -4.71 -5.84 -6.12
CA ALA A 23 -3.94 -4.77 -5.52
C ALA A 23 -4.78 -4.02 -4.48
N LEU A 24 -4.21 -3.81 -3.30
CA LEU A 24 -4.81 -3.00 -2.23
C LEU A 24 -3.91 -1.81 -1.94
N ASN A 25 -4.45 -0.61 -2.13
CA ASN A 25 -3.82 0.60 -1.63
C ASN A 25 -4.12 0.70 -0.13
N PHE A 26 -3.07 0.71 0.69
CA PHE A 26 -3.21 0.72 2.14
C PHE A 26 -3.84 2.02 2.66
N ASP A 27 -3.53 3.16 2.05
CA ASP A 27 -4.07 4.44 2.49
C ASP A 27 -5.57 4.53 2.13
N GLU A 28 -5.99 4.02 0.96
CA GLU A 28 -7.42 3.89 0.61
C GLU A 28 -8.15 2.88 1.51
N PHE A 29 -7.51 1.75 1.82
CA PHE A 29 -8.06 0.73 2.73
C PHE A 29 -8.35 1.33 4.09
N LEU A 30 -7.46 2.16 4.64
CA LEU A 30 -7.63 2.79 5.95
C LEU A 30 -8.73 3.86 5.98
N LEU A 31 -9.10 4.44 4.82
CA LEU A 31 -10.19 5.41 4.73
C LEU A 31 -11.57 4.74 4.74
N ASP A 32 -11.69 3.53 4.19
CA ASP A 32 -12.94 2.75 4.17
C ASP A 32 -12.66 1.24 4.24
N VAL A 33 -12.39 0.77 5.46
CA VAL A 33 -12.07 -0.64 5.74
C VAL A 33 -13.22 -1.57 5.34
N THR A 34 -14.47 -1.15 5.58
CA THR A 34 -15.65 -1.96 5.28
C THR A 34 -15.76 -2.25 3.79
N SER A 35 -15.66 -1.21 2.95
CA SER A 35 -15.71 -1.35 1.49
C SER A 35 -14.54 -2.16 0.96
N ALA A 36 -13.32 -1.91 1.46
CA ALA A 36 -12.14 -2.63 1.04
C ALA A 36 -12.22 -4.13 1.43
N MET A 37 -12.66 -4.45 2.64
CA MET A 37 -12.84 -5.84 3.09
C MET A 37 -13.94 -6.57 2.31
N ARG A 38 -15.03 -5.88 1.95
CA ARG A 38 -16.04 -6.46 1.06
C ARG A 38 -15.45 -6.88 -0.28
N ARG A 39 -14.57 -6.04 -0.87
CA ARG A 39 -13.86 -6.38 -2.12
C ARG A 39 -12.96 -7.60 -1.93
N VAL A 40 -12.22 -7.68 -0.82
CA VAL A 40 -11.36 -8.82 -0.50
C VAL A 40 -12.15 -10.13 -0.34
N LEU A 41 -13.26 -10.11 0.39
CA LEU A 41 -14.10 -11.30 0.57
C LEU A 41 -14.70 -11.75 -0.77
N ALA A 42 -15.18 -10.81 -1.59
CA ALA A 42 -15.70 -11.11 -2.92
C ALA A 42 -14.63 -11.74 -3.82
N GLN A 43 -13.41 -11.19 -3.83
CA GLN A 43 -12.25 -11.72 -4.57
C GLN A 43 -11.91 -13.16 -4.18
N LEU A 44 -12.04 -13.49 -2.90
CA LEU A 44 -11.75 -14.81 -2.36
C LEU A 44 -12.95 -15.77 -2.45
N ASN A 45 -14.08 -15.35 -3.02
CA ASN A 45 -15.34 -16.08 -3.04
C ASN A 45 -15.80 -16.52 -1.64
N LEU A 46 -15.60 -15.65 -0.64
CA LEU A 46 -16.04 -15.85 0.74
C LEU A 46 -17.39 -15.16 0.99
N PRO A 47 -18.20 -15.66 1.95
CA PRO A 47 -19.48 -15.04 2.29
C PRO A 47 -19.34 -13.58 2.71
N LEU A 48 -20.22 -12.72 2.19
CA LEU A 48 -20.35 -11.33 2.62
C LEU A 48 -21.29 -11.25 3.82
N ASP A 49 -20.71 -11.27 5.02
CA ASP A 49 -21.42 -11.10 6.28
C ASP A 49 -21.23 -9.66 6.81
N GLU A 50 -22.31 -8.90 6.85
CA GLU A 50 -22.31 -7.52 7.36
C GLU A 50 -21.90 -7.44 8.84
N GLY A 51 -22.23 -8.45 9.64
CA GLY A 51 -21.83 -8.51 11.04
C GLY A 51 -20.31 -8.67 11.19
N TYR A 52 -19.72 -9.54 10.37
CA TYR A 52 -18.27 -9.69 10.28
C TYR A 52 -17.60 -8.40 9.81
N LEU A 53 -18.10 -7.78 8.73
CA LEU A 53 -17.54 -6.54 8.19
C LEU A 53 -17.58 -5.40 9.22
N ALA A 54 -18.69 -5.25 9.94
CA ALA A 54 -18.81 -4.28 11.02
C ALA A 54 -17.81 -4.56 12.15
N GLY A 55 -17.65 -5.82 12.54
CA GLY A 55 -16.69 -6.23 13.58
C GLY A 55 -15.24 -5.95 13.20
N VAL A 56 -14.88 -6.19 11.92
CA VAL A 56 -13.54 -5.84 11.40
C VAL A 56 -13.33 -4.34 11.42
N ALA A 57 -14.29 -3.55 10.94
CA ALA A 57 -14.19 -2.09 10.91
C ALA A 57 -14.08 -1.45 12.30
N SER A 58 -14.64 -2.08 13.34
CA SER A 58 -14.52 -1.63 14.73
C SER A 58 -13.32 -2.24 15.49
N SER A 59 -12.46 -3.00 14.82
CA SER A 59 -11.36 -3.72 15.48
C SER A 59 -10.33 -2.75 16.09
N PRO A 60 -9.92 -2.93 17.36
CA PRO A 60 -8.88 -2.12 17.99
C PRO A 60 -7.52 -2.16 17.25
N VAL A 61 -7.27 -3.21 16.47
CA VAL A 61 -6.06 -3.36 15.65
C VAL A 61 -5.92 -2.24 14.62
N LEU A 62 -7.03 -1.63 14.18
CA LEU A 62 -7.02 -0.52 13.22
C LEU A 62 -6.66 0.82 13.87
N SER A 63 -6.74 0.91 15.20
CA SER A 63 -6.55 2.16 15.95
C SER A 63 -5.37 2.13 16.93
N GLN A 64 -4.55 1.07 16.92
CA GLN A 64 -3.46 0.88 17.88
C GLN A 64 -2.17 0.45 17.18
N TYR A 65 -1.04 0.89 17.72
CA TYR A 65 0.26 0.47 17.21
C TYR A 65 0.60 -0.95 17.68
N SER A 66 0.87 -1.86 16.75
CA SER A 66 1.05 -3.30 17.05
C SER A 66 2.24 -3.64 17.98
N LYS A 67 3.20 -2.71 18.13
CA LYS A 67 4.39 -2.87 18.99
C LYS A 67 4.33 -2.05 20.28
N ALA A 68 3.32 -1.20 20.42
CA ALA A 68 3.15 -0.30 21.56
C ALA A 68 1.68 0.14 21.61
N ALA A 69 0.82 -0.74 22.11
CA ALA A 69 -0.64 -0.60 22.05
C ALA A 69 -1.18 0.63 22.81
N GLU A 70 -0.36 1.20 23.69
CA GLU A 70 -0.62 2.47 24.39
C GLU A 70 -0.64 3.69 23.46
N PHE A 71 -0.08 3.58 22.24
CA PHE A 71 -0.12 4.66 21.25
C PHE A 71 -1.30 4.48 20.30
N ALA A 72 -2.17 5.48 20.28
CA ALA A 72 -3.25 5.58 19.30
C ALA A 72 -2.66 5.70 17.89
N TYR A 73 -3.27 5.00 16.94
CA TYR A 73 -2.95 5.05 15.53
C TYR A 73 -4.19 5.45 14.74
N SER A 74 -3.99 6.26 13.69
CA SER A 74 -5.08 6.66 12.80
C SER A 74 -4.53 6.91 11.39
N PRO A 75 -5.40 6.95 10.36
CA PRO A 75 -4.99 7.31 9.01
C PRO A 75 -4.29 8.68 8.96
N GLN A 76 -4.73 9.63 9.77
CA GLN A 76 -4.11 10.96 9.87
C GLN A 76 -2.73 10.89 10.52
N VAL A 77 -2.58 10.19 11.64
CA VAL A 77 -1.28 10.00 12.30
C VAL A 77 -0.28 9.38 11.32
N ARG A 78 -0.72 8.41 10.53
CA ARG A 78 0.10 7.82 9.48
C ARG A 78 0.52 8.85 8.43
N ALA A 79 -0.42 9.63 7.91
CA ALA A 79 -0.15 10.66 6.91
C ALA A 79 0.88 11.69 7.41
N ASP A 80 0.77 12.10 8.67
CA ASP A 80 1.68 13.05 9.31
C ASP A 80 3.10 12.47 9.43
N VAL A 81 3.22 11.24 9.94
CA VAL A 81 4.52 10.53 10.06
C VAL A 81 5.19 10.37 8.69
N LEU A 82 4.42 10.02 7.65
CA LEU A 82 4.94 9.92 6.29
C LEU A 82 5.38 11.27 5.73
N SER A 83 4.58 12.32 5.95
CA SER A 83 4.88 13.69 5.51
C SER A 83 6.17 14.18 6.14
N GLU A 84 6.32 14.03 7.46
CA GLU A 84 7.53 14.41 8.19
C GLU A 84 8.75 13.62 7.69
N SER A 85 8.61 12.30 7.51
CA SER A 85 9.68 11.46 6.97
C SER A 85 10.11 11.87 5.56
N ARG A 86 9.16 12.20 4.68
CA ARG A 86 9.45 12.68 3.32
C ARG A 86 10.21 14.00 3.34
N GLN A 87 9.83 14.93 4.22
CA GLN A 87 10.54 16.21 4.36
C GLN A 87 11.96 15.98 4.89
N ARG A 88 12.11 15.20 5.96
CA ARG A 88 13.40 14.94 6.60
C ARG A 88 14.38 14.21 5.68
N ASN A 89 13.88 13.31 4.83
CA ASN A 89 14.70 12.47 3.95
C ASN A 89 14.66 12.91 2.48
N ALA A 90 14.18 14.13 2.19
CA ALA A 90 13.91 14.61 0.83
C ALA A 90 15.14 14.47 -0.10
N ASP A 91 16.33 14.80 0.40
CA ASP A 91 17.56 14.76 -0.40
C ASP A 91 17.94 13.33 -0.82
N GLU A 92 17.82 12.36 0.09
CA GLU A 92 18.13 10.96 -0.19
C GLU A 92 17.08 10.34 -1.12
N ILE A 93 15.80 10.64 -0.89
CA ILE A 93 14.71 10.27 -1.80
C ILE A 93 15.01 10.81 -3.21
N GLY A 94 15.38 12.09 -3.30
CA GLY A 94 15.73 12.73 -4.57
C GLY A 94 16.94 12.07 -5.27
N ARG A 95 17.96 11.65 -4.52
CA ARG A 95 19.08 10.86 -5.08
C ARG A 95 18.60 9.52 -5.64
N GLY A 96 17.74 8.82 -4.90
CA GLY A 96 17.14 7.56 -5.35
C GLY A 96 16.32 7.73 -6.62
N MET A 97 15.49 8.78 -6.70
CA MET A 97 14.68 9.07 -7.88
C MET A 97 15.53 9.36 -9.12
N ARG A 98 16.54 10.22 -9.01
CA ARG A 98 17.47 10.49 -10.14
C ARG A 98 18.20 9.24 -10.61
N TRP A 99 18.58 8.36 -9.68
CA TRP A 99 19.18 7.08 -10.03
C TRP A 99 18.20 6.19 -10.80
N LEU A 100 16.92 6.14 -10.38
CA LEU A 100 15.87 5.38 -11.07
C LEU A 100 15.61 5.93 -12.47
N GLU A 101 15.54 7.24 -12.64
CA GLU A 101 15.40 7.91 -13.94
C GLU A 101 16.56 7.57 -14.88
N ALA A 102 17.79 7.62 -14.39
CA ALA A 102 18.97 7.24 -15.18
C ALA A 102 18.96 5.76 -15.59
N LEU A 103 18.41 4.88 -14.75
CA LEU A 103 18.23 3.47 -15.08
C LEU A 103 17.09 3.26 -16.09
N ALA A 104 15.98 3.98 -15.94
CA ALA A 104 14.83 3.93 -16.85
C ALA A 104 15.20 4.30 -18.29
N ALA A 105 16.18 5.19 -18.48
CA ALA A 105 16.72 5.53 -19.80
C ALA A 105 17.42 4.35 -20.50
N LYS A 106 17.78 3.29 -19.77
CA LYS A 106 18.50 2.12 -20.27
C LYS A 106 17.66 0.85 -20.25
N GLU A 107 16.71 0.75 -19.32
CA GLU A 107 15.90 -0.45 -19.08
C GLU A 107 14.41 -0.12 -19.17
N ALA A 108 13.75 -0.60 -20.24
CA ALA A 108 12.35 -0.29 -20.51
C ALA A 108 11.38 -0.77 -19.41
N GLY A 109 11.73 -1.85 -18.69
CA GLY A 109 10.93 -2.33 -17.56
C GLY A 109 10.93 -1.34 -16.39
N VAL A 110 12.05 -0.65 -16.14
CA VAL A 110 12.14 0.40 -15.12
C VAL A 110 11.37 1.64 -15.55
N ALA A 111 11.44 2.02 -16.83
CA ALA A 111 10.65 3.12 -17.37
C ALA A 111 9.14 2.90 -17.20
N ARG A 112 8.67 1.66 -17.40
CA ARG A 112 7.26 1.30 -17.17
C ARG A 112 6.86 1.47 -15.71
N ILE A 113 7.73 1.10 -14.77
CA ILE A 113 7.45 1.23 -13.33
C ILE A 113 7.34 2.69 -12.90
N LEU A 114 8.17 3.58 -13.45
CA LEU A 114 8.12 5.01 -13.10
C LEU A 114 6.92 5.74 -13.72
N GLY A 115 6.33 5.20 -14.80
CA GLY A 115 5.16 5.78 -15.47
C GLY A 115 3.81 5.19 -15.05
N ALA A 116 3.81 4.15 -14.20
CA ALA A 116 2.62 3.52 -13.65
C ALA A 116 2.13 4.27 -12.40
#